data_AF-A0A959FS55-F1
#
_entry.id   AF-A0A959FS55-F1
#
_cell.length_a   1.000
_cell.length_b   1.000
_cell.length_c   1.000
_cell.angle_alpha   90.00
_cell.angle_beta   90.00
_cell.angle_gamma   90.00
#
_symmetry.space_group_name_H-M   'P 1'
#
loop_
_entity.id
_entity.type
_entity.pdbx_description
1 polymer ?
#
loop_
_entity_poly.entity_id
_entity_poly.type
_entity_poly.pdbx_seq_one_letter_code
_entity_poly.pdbx_strand_id
1 'polypeptide(L)'
;MKKLFYPIFALALLLAFSACEQDRAFPEYDDLEHGAFPRLLSKDGAFFLTDVDNSAIDISVEFYDDNNGKNVASYSWVVEYIDKANGGANSVAPVSILTINASSFGTNSATGLPSTDFSFSLPDVLNTLGLTIADVTVGSTFRFNGTITLNDGRTFSASNTGSNVISSAPFSGFFFFDADLSCPSDLAGTYSSTTTGLSTDSCCPDEVTVESTVTLTAV
;
A
#
# COMPACT_ATOMS: atom_id res chain seq x y z
N MET A 1 -36.57 40.41 -53.86
CA MET A 1 -35.73 39.71 -52.84
C MET A 1 -36.30 38.37 -52.34
N LYS A 2 -37.52 37.93 -52.72
CA LYS A 2 -38.10 36.65 -52.25
C LYS A 2 -37.58 35.37 -52.92
N LYS A 3 -36.91 35.47 -54.09
CA LYS A 3 -36.43 34.29 -54.85
C LYS A 3 -35.07 33.75 -54.40
N LEU A 4 -34.34 34.48 -53.56
CA LEU A 4 -33.04 34.06 -53.01
C LEU A 4 -33.16 33.39 -51.63
N PHE A 5 -34.31 33.50 -50.97
CA PHE A 5 -34.55 32.93 -49.64
C PHE A 5 -34.70 31.40 -49.67
N TYR A 6 -35.35 30.85 -50.69
CA TYR A 6 -35.58 29.42 -50.84
C TYR A 6 -34.29 28.58 -50.99
N PRO A 7 -33.30 28.97 -51.84
CA PRO A 7 -32.06 28.20 -51.96
C PRO A 7 -31.18 28.30 -50.70
N ILE A 8 -31.22 29.42 -49.98
CA ILE A 8 -30.45 29.59 -48.72
C ILE A 8 -31.04 28.73 -47.60
N PHE A 9 -32.37 28.65 -47.50
CA PHE A 9 -33.04 27.80 -46.54
C PHE A 9 -32.82 26.30 -46.84
N ALA A 10 -32.84 25.91 -48.12
CA ALA A 10 -32.55 24.55 -48.53
C ALA A 10 -31.09 24.14 -48.23
N LEU A 11 -30.13 25.05 -48.42
CA LEU A 11 -28.71 24.81 -48.11
C LEU A 11 -28.46 24.73 -46.60
N ALA A 12 -29.12 25.58 -45.80
CA ALA A 12 -29.06 25.53 -44.34
C ALA A 12 -29.67 24.24 -43.78
N LEU A 13 -30.76 23.76 -44.38
CA LEU A 13 -31.38 22.49 -44.00
C LEU A 13 -30.50 21.30 -44.39
N LEU A 14 -29.83 21.34 -45.55
CA LEU A 14 -28.90 20.29 -45.98
C LEU A 14 -27.66 20.20 -45.06
N LEU A 15 -27.14 21.36 -44.60
CA LEU A 15 -26.02 21.43 -43.66
C LEU A 15 -26.38 20.94 -42.24
N ALA A 16 -27.65 21.08 -41.84
CA ALA A 16 -28.14 20.60 -40.55
C ALA A 16 -28.23 19.06 -40.48
N PHE A 17 -28.43 18.37 -41.61
CA PHE A 17 -28.46 16.90 -41.67
C PHE A 17 -27.07 16.26 -41.84
N SER A 18 -26.04 17.03 -42.19
CA SER A 18 -24.65 16.56 -42.28
C SER A 18 -23.84 16.72 -40.98
N ALA A 19 -24.48 17.21 -39.91
CA ALA A 19 -23.92 17.14 -38.55
C ALA A 19 -24.04 15.71 -38.01
N CYS A 20 -23.43 14.76 -38.73
CA CYS A 20 -23.18 13.43 -38.22
C CYS A 20 -22.07 13.59 -37.18
N GLU A 21 -22.39 13.28 -35.93
CA GLU A 21 -21.42 13.25 -34.83
C GLU A 21 -20.22 12.42 -35.28
N GLN A 22 -19.02 13.04 -35.34
CA GLN A 22 -17.82 12.29 -35.68
C GLN A 22 -17.58 11.30 -34.56
N ASP A 23 -17.46 10.01 -34.89
CA ASP A 23 -16.94 8.99 -33.97
C ASP A 23 -15.66 9.53 -33.34
N ARG A 24 -15.73 9.83 -32.04
CA ARG A 24 -14.63 10.45 -31.32
C ARG A 24 -13.56 9.39 -31.11
N ALA A 25 -12.29 9.76 -31.30
CA ALA A 25 -11.16 8.84 -31.15
C ALA A 25 -11.02 8.28 -29.71
N PHE A 26 -11.63 8.95 -28.73
CA PHE A 26 -11.68 8.52 -27.33
C PHE A 26 -13.09 8.75 -26.78
N PRO A 27 -13.62 7.81 -25.97
CA PRO A 27 -14.87 7.99 -25.25
C PRO A 27 -14.74 9.15 -24.25
N GLU A 28 -15.85 9.84 -23.99
CA GLU A 28 -15.90 10.90 -23.00
C GLU A 28 -15.82 10.30 -21.59
N TYR A 29 -15.37 11.08 -20.61
CA TYR A 29 -15.29 10.61 -19.23
C TYR A 29 -16.63 10.08 -18.73
N ASP A 30 -17.74 10.73 -19.10
CA ASP A 30 -19.09 10.33 -18.69
C ASP A 30 -19.53 8.99 -19.31
N ASP A 31 -18.89 8.57 -20.41
CA ASP A 31 -19.13 7.27 -21.06
C ASP A 31 -18.15 6.19 -20.57
N LEU A 32 -17.17 6.57 -19.73
CA LEU A 32 -16.22 5.64 -19.15
C LEU A 32 -16.79 5.01 -17.87
N GLU A 33 -16.49 3.73 -17.71
CA GLU A 33 -16.81 3.04 -16.48
C GLU A 33 -16.00 3.62 -15.30
N HIS A 34 -16.70 4.20 -14.33
CA HIS A 34 -16.09 4.71 -13.11
C HIS A 34 -15.86 3.60 -12.10
N GLY A 35 -14.68 3.60 -11.49
CA GLY A 35 -14.33 2.72 -10.38
C GLY A 35 -14.24 3.46 -9.06
N ALA A 36 -13.79 2.75 -8.03
CA ALA A 36 -13.53 3.32 -6.72
C ALA A 36 -12.11 3.00 -6.24
N PHE A 37 -11.58 3.86 -5.37
CA PHE A 37 -10.30 3.63 -4.72
C PHE A 37 -10.31 4.09 -3.26
N PRO A 38 -9.52 3.44 -2.38
CA PRO A 38 -9.29 3.91 -1.04
C PRO A 38 -8.09 4.85 -1.06
N ARG A 39 -8.25 6.10 -0.62
CA ARG A 39 -7.12 7.02 -0.43
C ARG A 39 -6.52 6.81 0.95
N LEU A 40 -5.20 6.64 1.01
CA LEU A 40 -4.48 6.59 2.28
C LEU A 40 -4.51 7.95 2.98
N LEU A 41 -4.93 7.97 4.24
CA LEU A 41 -4.85 9.14 5.12
C LEU A 41 -3.63 9.05 6.03
N SER A 42 -3.45 7.90 6.69
CA SER A 42 -2.27 7.62 7.52
C SER A 42 -1.98 6.11 7.55
N LYS A 43 -0.71 5.80 7.78
CA LYS A 43 -0.22 4.44 8.05
C LYS A 43 0.92 4.57 9.04
N ASP A 44 0.70 4.10 10.25
CA ASP A 44 1.61 4.22 11.37
C ASP A 44 1.89 2.85 11.99
N GLY A 45 3.06 2.70 12.62
CA GLY A 45 3.47 1.45 13.24
C GLY A 45 4.28 0.52 12.34
N ALA A 46 4.74 -0.58 12.93
CA ALA A 46 5.62 -1.56 12.30
C ALA A 46 5.58 -2.88 13.08
N PHE A 47 6.10 -3.94 12.46
CA PHE A 47 6.22 -5.25 13.09
C PHE A 47 7.62 -5.49 13.64
N PHE A 48 7.70 -5.77 14.94
CA PHE A 48 8.93 -6.02 15.66
C PHE A 48 8.94 -7.42 16.26
N LEU A 49 9.95 -8.22 15.91
CA LEU A 49 10.15 -9.55 16.50
C LEU A 49 10.44 -9.51 18.00
N THR A 50 11.02 -8.42 18.46
CA THR A 50 11.36 -8.21 19.88
C THR A 50 10.16 -7.80 20.72
N ASP A 51 9.06 -7.39 20.09
CA ASP A 51 7.86 -6.89 20.77
C ASP A 51 6.60 -7.32 20.01
N VAL A 52 6.39 -8.64 19.92
CA VAL A 52 5.34 -9.23 19.10
C VAL A 52 3.96 -8.80 19.56
N ASP A 53 3.70 -8.84 20.86
CA ASP A 53 2.36 -8.61 21.42
C ASP A 53 1.89 -7.15 21.27
N ASN A 54 2.82 -6.18 21.19
CA ASN A 54 2.49 -4.76 21.02
C ASN A 54 2.74 -4.24 19.59
N SER A 55 3.23 -5.10 18.68
CA SER A 55 3.47 -4.73 17.29
C SER A 55 2.16 -4.65 16.49
N ALA A 56 1.87 -3.47 15.95
CA ALA A 56 0.71 -3.24 15.11
C ALA A 56 1.00 -2.22 14.01
N ILE A 57 0.19 -2.26 12.96
CA ILE A 57 0.16 -1.26 11.89
C ILE A 57 -1.24 -0.69 11.83
N ASP A 58 -1.38 0.57 12.20
CA ASP A 58 -2.63 1.32 12.19
C ASP A 58 -2.77 2.08 10.88
N ILE A 59 -3.95 1.96 10.26
CA ILE A 59 -4.22 2.50 8.93
C ILE A 59 -5.53 3.27 8.97
N SER A 60 -5.52 4.44 8.35
CA SER A 60 -6.71 5.25 8.09
C SER A 60 -6.87 5.46 6.58
N VAL A 61 -8.06 5.21 6.06
CA VAL A 61 -8.39 5.44 4.64
C VAL A 61 -9.74 6.14 4.49
N GLU A 62 -9.91 6.81 3.35
CA GLU A 62 -11.22 7.28 2.90
C GLU A 62 -11.51 6.82 1.47
N PHE A 63 -12.80 6.73 1.12
CA PHE A 63 -13.23 6.13 -0.13
C PHE A 63 -13.67 7.18 -1.16
N TYR A 64 -13.26 6.96 -2.40
CA TYR A 64 -13.61 7.78 -3.55
C TYR A 64 -14.28 6.94 -4.63
N ASP A 65 -15.37 7.47 -5.18
CA ASP A 65 -16.05 7.03 -6.40
C ASP A 65 -16.81 8.22 -7.02
N ASP A 66 -17.60 7.96 -8.05
CA ASP A 66 -18.46 8.92 -8.74
C ASP A 66 -19.63 9.47 -7.89
N ASN A 67 -19.97 8.81 -6.80
CA ASN A 67 -21.00 9.17 -5.82
C ASN A 67 -20.40 9.50 -4.44
N ASN A 68 -19.20 10.12 -4.42
CA ASN A 68 -18.49 10.54 -3.21
C ASN A 68 -18.21 9.39 -2.22
N GLY A 69 -17.78 8.24 -2.71
CA GLY A 69 -17.40 7.05 -1.95
C GLY A 69 -18.57 6.17 -1.50
N LYS A 70 -19.82 6.56 -1.80
CA LYS A 70 -21.03 5.89 -1.29
C LYS A 70 -21.39 4.60 -2.02
N ASN A 71 -20.80 4.35 -3.18
CA ASN A 71 -20.99 3.12 -3.93
C ASN A 71 -20.12 1.98 -3.40
N VAL A 72 -19.15 2.24 -2.51
CA VAL A 72 -18.34 1.20 -1.87
C VAL A 72 -19.19 0.39 -0.90
N ALA A 73 -19.29 -0.93 -1.14
CA ALA A 73 -19.99 -1.89 -0.30
C ALA A 73 -19.09 -2.49 0.79
N SER A 74 -17.84 -2.80 0.44
CA SER A 74 -16.89 -3.37 1.39
C SER A 74 -15.44 -3.14 0.98
N TYR A 75 -14.56 -3.18 1.98
CA TYR A 75 -13.13 -3.18 1.80
C TYR A 75 -12.51 -4.39 2.50
N SER A 76 -11.93 -5.31 1.73
CA SER A 76 -11.44 -6.60 2.20
C SER A 76 -9.94 -6.73 2.02
N TRP A 77 -9.28 -7.46 2.91
CA TRP A 77 -7.85 -7.67 2.93
C TRP A 77 -7.50 -9.15 3.03
N VAL A 78 -6.48 -9.51 2.28
CA VAL A 78 -5.75 -10.77 2.43
C VAL A 78 -4.31 -10.47 2.83
N VAL A 79 -3.72 -11.38 3.58
CA VAL A 79 -2.31 -11.34 3.96
C VAL A 79 -1.63 -12.62 3.49
N GLU A 80 -0.40 -12.51 2.99
CA GLU A 80 0.48 -13.63 2.68
C GLU A 80 1.83 -13.44 3.37
N TYR A 81 2.54 -14.53 3.61
CA TYR A 81 3.92 -14.49 4.09
C TYR A 81 4.87 -14.86 2.96
N ILE A 82 5.84 -13.99 2.68
CA ILE A 82 6.85 -14.21 1.65
C ILE A 82 8.20 -14.38 2.36
N ASP A 83 8.66 -15.63 2.40
CA ASP A 83 9.98 -15.97 2.94
C ASP A 83 11.07 -15.53 1.96
N LYS A 84 11.57 -14.30 2.13
CA LYS A 84 12.67 -13.78 1.30
C LYS A 84 14.03 -14.34 1.75
N ALA A 85 14.14 -14.74 3.02
CA ALA A 85 15.41 -15.18 3.61
C ALA A 85 15.84 -16.57 3.13
N ASN A 86 14.90 -17.48 2.92
CA ASN A 86 15.15 -18.86 2.48
C ASN A 86 14.64 -19.15 1.06
N GLY A 87 14.54 -18.12 0.22
CA GLY A 87 14.14 -18.29 -1.19
C GLY A 87 12.71 -18.79 -1.39
N GLY A 88 11.82 -18.51 -0.43
CA GLY A 88 10.39 -18.82 -0.50
C GLY A 88 9.97 -20.15 0.12
N ALA A 89 10.88 -20.89 0.75
CA ALA A 89 10.63 -22.24 1.26
C ALA A 89 9.47 -22.29 2.28
N ASN A 90 9.34 -21.27 3.13
CA ASN A 90 8.30 -21.19 4.16
C ASN A 90 7.20 -20.17 3.82
N SER A 91 7.08 -19.74 2.55
CA SER A 91 6.04 -18.80 2.16
C SER A 91 4.64 -19.40 2.37
N VAL A 92 3.71 -18.58 2.85
CA VAL A 92 2.30 -18.96 3.04
C VAL A 92 1.46 -18.18 2.05
N ALA A 93 0.60 -18.88 1.32
CA ALA A 93 -0.31 -18.28 0.34
C ALA A 93 -1.28 -17.28 0.98
N PRO A 94 -1.88 -16.35 0.20
CA PRO A 94 -2.80 -15.36 0.73
C PRO A 94 -4.00 -15.96 1.48
N VAL A 95 -4.26 -15.45 2.68
CA VAL A 95 -5.41 -15.79 3.54
C VAL A 95 -6.18 -14.51 3.89
N SER A 96 -7.51 -14.58 3.93
CA SER A 96 -8.34 -13.44 4.33
C SER A 96 -8.13 -13.12 5.81
N ILE A 97 -7.87 -11.84 6.11
CA ILE A 97 -7.63 -11.35 7.47
C ILE A 97 -8.69 -10.36 7.96
N LEU A 98 -9.23 -9.54 7.05
CA LEU A 98 -10.17 -8.48 7.43
C LEU A 98 -11.15 -8.20 6.30
N THR A 99 -12.40 -7.90 6.66
CA THR A 99 -13.39 -7.32 5.75
C THR A 99 -14.19 -6.27 6.50
N ILE A 100 -14.16 -5.04 6.00
CA ILE A 100 -14.86 -3.89 6.54
C ILE A 100 -16.04 -3.61 5.62
N ASN A 101 -17.26 -3.72 6.13
CA ASN A 101 -18.46 -3.41 5.36
C ASN A 101 -18.80 -1.93 5.45
N ALA A 102 -19.53 -1.41 4.46
CA ALA A 102 -19.94 0.00 4.41
C ALA A 102 -20.73 0.47 5.64
N SER A 103 -21.44 -0.45 6.31
CA SER A 103 -22.14 -0.19 7.57
C SER A 103 -21.22 0.23 8.72
N SER A 104 -19.92 -0.07 8.62
CA SER A 104 -18.90 0.24 9.62
C SER A 104 -18.09 1.48 9.24
N PHE A 105 -18.34 2.11 8.09
CA PHE A 105 -17.63 3.31 7.69
C PHE A 105 -18.12 4.51 8.50
N GLY A 106 -17.16 5.29 8.98
CA GLY A 106 -17.39 6.62 9.50
C GLY A 106 -17.48 7.64 8.37
N THR A 107 -17.47 8.91 8.74
CA THR A 107 -17.40 10.03 7.79
C THR A 107 -16.24 10.91 8.19
N ASN A 108 -15.33 11.17 7.25
CA ASN A 108 -14.24 12.11 7.45
C ASN A 108 -14.81 13.52 7.61
N SER A 109 -14.53 14.18 8.73
CA SER A 109 -15.07 15.50 9.07
C SER A 109 -14.57 16.62 8.16
N ALA A 110 -13.41 16.45 7.52
CA ALA A 110 -12.83 17.45 6.62
C ALA A 110 -13.34 17.33 5.17
N THR A 111 -13.53 16.11 4.68
CA THR A 111 -13.92 15.84 3.27
C THR A 111 -15.39 15.47 3.10
N GLY A 112 -16.05 14.99 4.16
CA GLY A 112 -17.42 14.46 4.11
C GLY A 112 -17.53 13.08 3.45
N LEU A 113 -16.40 12.42 3.17
CA LEU A 113 -16.34 11.12 2.50
C LEU A 113 -16.41 9.96 3.51
N PRO A 114 -16.91 8.78 3.09
CA PRO A 114 -16.82 7.57 3.91
C PRO A 114 -15.37 7.24 4.24
N SER A 115 -15.09 6.92 5.50
CA SER A 115 -13.75 6.61 5.98
C SER A 115 -13.74 5.44 6.96
N THR A 116 -12.59 4.80 7.13
CA THR A 116 -12.43 3.74 8.12
C THR A 116 -11.00 3.70 8.64
N ASP A 117 -10.90 3.41 9.93
CA ASP A 117 -9.66 3.16 10.64
C ASP A 117 -9.62 1.68 11.04
N PHE A 118 -8.49 1.03 10.81
CA PHE A 118 -8.29 -0.38 11.14
C PHE A 118 -6.83 -0.65 11.45
N SER A 119 -6.57 -1.75 12.15
CA SER A 119 -5.23 -2.14 12.58
C SER A 119 -4.97 -3.60 12.22
N PHE A 120 -3.73 -3.90 11.87
CA PHE A 120 -3.23 -5.26 11.79
C PHE A 120 -2.22 -5.45 12.91
N SER A 121 -2.55 -6.29 13.89
CA SER A 121 -1.59 -6.70 14.92
C SER A 121 -0.75 -7.86 14.40
N LEU A 122 0.53 -7.91 14.78
CA LEU A 122 1.40 -9.04 14.42
C LEU A 122 0.87 -10.39 14.96
N PRO A 123 0.32 -10.48 16.19
CA PRO A 123 -0.29 -11.73 16.68
C PRO A 123 -1.45 -12.21 15.81
N ASP A 124 -2.35 -11.32 15.38
CA ASP A 124 -3.49 -11.69 14.54
C ASP A 124 -3.04 -12.16 13.15
N VAL A 125 -2.01 -11.51 12.59
CA VAL A 125 -1.43 -11.89 11.29
C VAL A 125 -0.82 -13.29 11.36
N LEU A 126 -0.02 -13.57 12.39
CA LEU A 126 0.58 -14.89 12.59
C LEU A 126 -0.47 -15.97 12.78
N ASN A 127 -1.48 -15.71 13.62
CA ASN A 127 -2.59 -16.64 13.85
C ASN A 127 -3.40 -16.90 12.56
N THR A 128 -3.67 -15.86 11.77
CA THR A 128 -4.38 -15.97 10.48
C THR A 128 -3.62 -16.85 9.49
N LEU A 129 -2.29 -16.76 9.47
CA LEU A 129 -1.43 -17.54 8.58
C LEU A 129 -1.07 -18.93 9.14
N GLY A 130 -1.46 -19.22 10.39
CA GLY A 130 -1.08 -20.46 11.07
C GLY A 130 0.42 -20.56 11.35
N LEU A 131 1.10 -19.41 11.52
CA LEU A 131 2.53 -19.30 11.77
C LEU A 131 2.82 -19.02 13.24
N THR A 132 4.01 -19.41 13.68
CA THR A 132 4.60 -18.99 14.96
C THR A 132 5.82 -18.11 14.71
N ILE A 133 6.34 -17.49 15.77
CA ILE A 133 7.58 -16.70 15.70
C ILE A 133 8.78 -17.55 15.25
N ALA A 134 8.77 -18.85 15.50
CA ALA A 134 9.83 -19.75 15.05
C ALA A 134 9.80 -20.01 13.53
N ASP A 135 8.65 -19.80 12.89
CA ASP A 135 8.46 -20.05 11.46
C ASP A 135 8.80 -18.82 10.60
N VAL A 136 8.98 -17.66 11.23
CA VAL A 136 9.27 -16.40 10.54
C VAL A 136 10.72 -15.98 10.69
N THR A 137 11.34 -15.61 9.58
CA THR A 137 12.74 -15.15 9.54
C THR A 137 12.83 -13.65 9.32
N VAL A 138 13.74 -12.98 10.04
CA VAL A 138 14.10 -11.56 9.81
C VAL A 138 14.46 -11.33 8.34
N GLY A 139 13.96 -10.24 7.75
CA GLY A 139 14.17 -9.92 6.33
C GLY A 139 13.15 -10.53 5.37
N SER A 140 12.22 -11.35 5.88
CA SER A 140 10.99 -11.73 5.16
C SER A 140 9.89 -10.69 5.36
N THR A 141 8.82 -10.78 4.55
CA THR A 141 7.76 -9.77 4.56
C THR A 141 6.38 -10.40 4.66
N PHE A 142 5.47 -9.70 5.32
CA PHE A 142 4.04 -9.93 5.22
C PHE A 142 3.48 -8.98 4.16
N ARG A 143 2.86 -9.54 3.12
CA ARG A 143 2.27 -8.75 2.06
C ARG A 143 0.76 -8.71 2.22
N PHE A 144 0.23 -7.50 2.24
CA PHE A 144 -1.19 -7.24 2.38
C PHE A 144 -1.74 -6.76 1.04
N ASN A 145 -2.84 -7.36 0.60
CA ASN A 145 -3.56 -6.93 -0.60
C ASN A 145 -5.03 -6.63 -0.25
N GLY A 146 -5.45 -5.43 -0.62
CA GLY A 146 -6.79 -4.90 -0.43
C GLY A 146 -7.63 -5.00 -1.70
N THR A 147 -8.93 -5.26 -1.52
CA THR A 147 -9.94 -5.28 -2.58
C THR A 147 -11.18 -4.52 -2.14
N ILE A 148 -11.56 -3.51 -2.92
CA ILE A 148 -12.85 -2.83 -2.82
C ILE A 148 -13.90 -3.62 -3.57
N THR A 149 -15.09 -3.73 -3.00
CA THR A 149 -16.30 -4.20 -3.71
C THR A 149 -17.33 -3.08 -3.69
N LEU A 150 -17.96 -2.81 -4.83
CA LEU A 150 -19.04 -1.84 -4.96
C LEU A 150 -20.41 -2.49 -4.71
N ASN A 151 -21.42 -1.66 -4.48
CA ASN A 151 -22.82 -2.08 -4.29
C ASN A 151 -23.40 -2.81 -5.52
N ASP A 152 -22.83 -2.57 -6.71
CA ASP A 152 -23.19 -3.27 -7.95
C ASP A 152 -22.43 -4.59 -8.16
N GLY A 153 -21.54 -4.96 -7.23
CA GLY A 153 -20.76 -6.20 -7.24
C GLY A 153 -19.41 -6.12 -7.96
N ARG A 154 -19.05 -4.99 -8.58
CA ARG A 154 -17.73 -4.81 -9.20
C ARG A 154 -16.65 -4.73 -8.13
N THR A 155 -15.46 -5.25 -8.45
CA THR A 155 -14.33 -5.31 -7.52
C THR A 155 -13.09 -4.61 -8.05
N PHE A 156 -12.42 -3.82 -7.22
CA PHE A 156 -11.19 -3.09 -7.55
C PHE A 156 -10.06 -3.49 -6.62
N SER A 157 -8.91 -3.82 -7.19
CA SER A 157 -7.66 -4.16 -6.51
C SER A 157 -6.49 -3.50 -7.24
N ALA A 158 -5.27 -3.66 -6.73
CA ALA A 158 -4.07 -3.17 -7.41
C ALA A 158 -3.92 -3.73 -8.85
N SER A 159 -4.43 -4.93 -9.11
CA SER A 159 -4.27 -5.62 -10.41
C SER A 159 -5.10 -5.03 -11.56
N ASN A 160 -6.22 -4.36 -11.24
CA ASN A 160 -7.15 -3.79 -12.22
C ASN A 160 -7.31 -2.27 -12.06
N THR A 161 -6.45 -1.64 -11.27
CA THR A 161 -6.43 -0.19 -11.05
C THR A 161 -5.23 0.41 -11.76
N GLY A 162 -5.43 1.53 -12.46
CA GLY A 162 -4.36 2.22 -13.16
C GLY A 162 -3.24 2.67 -12.21
N SER A 163 -1.98 2.52 -12.63
CA SER A 163 -0.81 2.84 -11.81
C SER A 163 -0.82 4.27 -11.26
N ASN A 164 -1.38 5.23 -12.01
CA ASN A 164 -1.51 6.61 -11.56
C ASN A 164 -2.40 6.76 -10.33
N VAL A 165 -3.50 5.99 -10.23
CA VAL A 165 -4.38 6.01 -9.06
C VAL A 165 -3.66 5.42 -7.84
N ILE A 166 -2.88 4.37 -8.05
CA ILE A 166 -2.14 3.68 -6.99
C ILE A 166 -1.00 4.56 -6.45
N SER A 167 -0.13 5.07 -7.33
CA SER A 167 1.18 5.62 -6.92
C SER A 167 1.24 7.15 -6.88
N SER A 168 0.35 7.87 -7.56
CA SER A 168 0.46 9.32 -7.59
C SER A 168 -0.06 9.94 -6.30
N ALA A 169 0.68 10.91 -5.77
CA ALA A 169 0.33 11.66 -4.56
C ALA A 169 -1.12 12.17 -4.49
N PRO A 170 -1.75 12.72 -5.56
CA PRO A 170 -3.12 13.22 -5.45
C PRO A 170 -4.17 12.14 -5.18
N PHE A 171 -3.93 10.89 -5.60
CA PHE A 171 -4.87 9.78 -5.41
C PHE A 171 -4.47 8.89 -4.24
N SER A 172 -3.17 8.55 -4.14
CA SER A 172 -2.60 7.71 -3.07
C SER A 172 -3.45 6.46 -2.80
N GLY A 173 -3.80 5.74 -3.87
CA GLY A 173 -4.66 4.56 -3.85
C GLY A 173 -4.04 3.42 -3.06
N PHE A 174 -4.61 3.13 -1.89
CA PHE A 174 -4.06 2.20 -0.92
C PHE A 174 -4.58 0.78 -1.13
N PHE A 175 -4.06 0.07 -2.12
CA PHE A 175 -4.51 -1.31 -2.42
C PHE A 175 -3.59 -2.41 -1.92
N PHE A 176 -2.36 -2.08 -1.49
CA PHE A 176 -1.43 -3.06 -0.97
C PHE A 176 -0.34 -2.38 -0.16
N PHE A 177 0.31 -3.15 0.71
CA PHE A 177 1.58 -2.77 1.30
C PHE A 177 2.33 -4.01 1.77
N ASP A 178 3.64 -3.87 1.86
CA ASP A 178 4.52 -4.84 2.51
C ASP A 178 4.83 -4.35 3.93
N ALA A 179 4.77 -5.27 4.90
CA ALA A 179 5.22 -5.09 6.26
C ALA A 179 6.40 -6.03 6.50
N ASP A 180 7.61 -5.48 6.44
CA ASP A 180 8.81 -6.22 6.76
C ASP A 180 8.90 -6.44 8.27
N LEU A 181 9.37 -7.64 8.64
CA LEU A 181 9.59 -7.99 10.02
C LEU A 181 10.93 -7.41 10.48
N SER A 182 10.85 -6.37 11.30
CA SER A 182 12.04 -5.68 11.82
C SER A 182 12.53 -6.34 13.11
N CYS A 183 13.84 -6.51 13.21
CA CYS A 183 14.53 -6.61 14.49
C CYS A 183 15.25 -5.27 14.66
N PRO A 184 14.81 -4.37 15.54
CA PRO A 184 15.62 -3.23 15.92
C PRO A 184 16.92 -3.82 16.47
N SER A 185 18.01 -3.69 15.72
CA SER A 185 19.31 -4.08 16.22
C SER A 185 19.71 -3.03 17.25
N ASP A 186 19.46 -3.31 18.53
CA ASP A 186 20.06 -2.53 19.59
C ASP A 186 21.55 -2.87 19.67
N LEU A 187 22.30 -2.30 18.74
CA LEU A 187 23.76 -2.25 18.81
C LEU A 187 24.22 -1.17 19.79
N ALA A 188 23.32 -0.47 20.49
CA ALA A 188 23.74 0.43 21.54
C ALA A 188 24.31 -0.40 22.68
N GLY A 189 25.50 -0.03 23.11
CA GLY A 189 26.22 -0.85 24.04
C GLY A 189 27.69 -0.54 24.08
N THR A 190 28.34 -1.12 25.06
CA THR A 190 29.77 -0.98 25.29
C THR A 190 30.46 -2.25 24.81
N TYR A 191 31.31 -2.10 23.81
CA TYR A 191 32.08 -3.19 23.20
C TYR A 191 33.55 -3.06 23.57
N SER A 192 34.16 -4.19 23.90
CA SER A 192 35.61 -4.29 24.06
C SER A 192 36.23 -4.48 22.68
N SER A 193 37.15 -3.58 22.31
CA SER A 193 37.99 -3.68 21.13
C SER A 193 39.39 -4.10 21.55
N THR A 194 39.92 -5.14 20.92
CA THR A 194 41.29 -5.60 21.12
C THR A 194 42.07 -5.40 19.84
N THR A 195 43.12 -4.57 19.88
CA THR A 195 44.03 -4.37 18.76
C THR A 195 45.36 -4.99 19.13
N THR A 196 45.84 -5.95 18.33
CA THR A 196 47.18 -6.50 18.48
C THR A 196 48.10 -6.03 17.36
N GLY A 197 49.34 -5.72 17.72
CA GLY A 197 50.37 -5.27 16.80
C GLY A 197 51.70 -5.96 17.11
N LEU A 198 52.42 -6.32 16.06
CA LEU A 198 53.75 -6.89 16.12
C LEU A 198 54.74 -5.91 15.49
N SER A 199 55.85 -5.62 16.16
CA SER A 199 56.96 -4.93 15.51
C SER A 199 57.72 -5.92 14.64
N THR A 200 58.08 -5.50 13.42
CA THR A 200 58.98 -6.26 12.54
C THR A 200 60.46 -5.94 12.78
N ASP A 201 60.77 -4.99 13.67
CA ASP A 201 62.15 -4.70 14.05
C ASP A 201 62.65 -5.67 15.13
N SER A 202 63.94 -5.99 15.09
CA SER A 202 64.53 -6.99 15.98
C SER A 202 64.69 -6.51 17.43
N CYS A 203 64.20 -5.30 17.78
CA CYS A 203 64.41 -4.71 19.09
C CYS A 203 63.27 -5.04 20.08
N CYS A 204 62.05 -5.31 19.58
CA CYS A 204 60.88 -5.65 20.40
C CYS A 204 59.98 -6.68 19.67
N PRO A 205 60.30 -7.98 19.68
CA PRO A 205 59.60 -8.99 18.89
C PRO A 205 58.24 -9.44 19.47
N ASP A 206 57.88 -8.99 20.67
CA ASP A 206 56.70 -9.49 21.38
C ASP A 206 55.41 -8.76 20.95
N GLU A 207 54.32 -9.51 20.88
CA GLU A 207 52.99 -8.98 20.54
C GLU A 207 52.51 -7.98 21.59
N VAL A 208 52.16 -6.77 21.15
CA VAL A 208 51.53 -5.78 22.02
C VAL A 208 50.03 -5.81 21.78
N THR A 209 49.28 -6.05 22.86
CA THR A 209 47.82 -6.01 22.85
C THR A 209 47.34 -4.73 23.53
N VAL A 210 46.48 -3.97 22.85
CA VAL A 210 45.78 -2.81 23.42
C VAL A 210 44.30 -3.13 23.48
N GLU A 211 43.76 -3.11 24.69
CA GLU A 211 42.32 -3.18 24.92
C GLU A 211 41.74 -1.77 25.03
N SER A 212 40.59 -1.56 24.42
CA SER A 212 39.88 -0.28 24.43
C SER A 212 38.38 -0.52 24.46
N THR A 213 37.65 0.49 24.91
CA THR A 213 36.20 0.42 25.06
C THR A 213 35.54 1.33 24.05
N VAL A 214 34.63 0.80 23.24
CA VAL A 214 33.83 1.54 22.25
C VAL A 214 32.38 1.52 22.68
N THR A 215 31.80 2.69 22.90
CA THR A 215 30.36 2.82 23.18
C THR A 215 29.64 3.23 21.90
N LEU A 216 28.72 2.40 21.45
CA LEU A 216 27.76 2.75 20.41
C LEU A 216 26.50 3.27 21.10
N THR A 217 25.97 4.39 20.61
CA THR A 217 24.70 4.95 21.08
C THR A 217 23.68 4.78 19.96
N ALA A 218 22.51 4.22 20.26
CA ALA A 218 21.39 4.20 19.30
C ALA A 218 21.06 5.64 18.87
N VAL A 219 20.79 5.81 17.57
CA VAL A 219 20.35 7.09 16.99
C VAL A 219 18.84 7.17 17.03
#